data_AF-A0A9X8N9U9-F1
#
_entry.id   AF-A0A9X8N9U9-F1
#
_cell.length_a   1.000
_cell.length_b   1.000
_cell.length_c   1.000
_cell.angle_alpha   90.00
_cell.angle_beta   90.00
_cell.angle_gamma   90.00
#
_symmetry.space_group_name_H-M   'P 1'
#
loop_
_entity.id
_entity.type
_entity.pdbx_description
1 polymer ?
#
loop_
_entity_poly.entity_id
_entity_poly.type
_entity_poly.pdbx_seq_one_letter_code
_entity_poly.pdbx_strand_id
1 'polypeptide(L)'
;MTSTELTGLVTALADPWHALHAPDHTTRRDGATRRRAPGSGRKAKLDLTDRVLATVLHQHLGLPPTVLARLFTVSKDTIRQTTGEIRQLMDQHGHQLAPAVAHLTISHDR
;
A
#
# COMPACT_ATOMS: atom_id res chain seq x y z
N MET A 1 -14.37 -3.31 7.50
CA MET A 1 -14.01 -2.21 6.58
C MET A 1 -14.87 -2.34 5.32
N THR A 2 -15.77 -1.39 5.10
CA THR A 2 -16.69 -1.31 3.96
C THR A 2 -16.02 -0.61 2.76
N SER A 3 -16.58 -0.74 1.55
CA SER A 3 -16.02 -0.08 0.36
C SER A 3 -15.99 1.45 0.50
N THR A 4 -16.96 2.04 1.20
CA THR A 4 -17.02 3.49 1.45
C THR A 4 -15.92 3.95 2.40
N GLU A 5 -15.62 3.17 3.45
CA GLU A 5 -14.52 3.44 4.37
C GLU A 5 -13.16 3.36 3.65
N LEU A 6 -12.99 2.41 2.73
CA LEU A 6 -11.78 2.30 1.90
C LEU A 6 -11.61 3.53 1.00
N THR A 7 -12.66 3.96 0.31
CA THR A 7 -12.60 5.16 -0.55
C THR A 7 -12.31 6.43 0.27
N GLY A 8 -12.89 6.55 1.46
CA GLY A 8 -12.61 7.65 2.39
C GLY A 8 -11.14 7.69 2.80
N LEU A 9 -10.56 6.52 3.13
CA LEU A 9 -9.15 6.40 3.48
C LEU A 9 -8.22 6.74 2.31
N VAL A 10 -8.52 6.24 1.10
CA VAL A 10 -7.73 6.55 -0.10
C VAL A 10 -7.77 8.06 -0.40
N THR A 11 -8.93 8.69 -0.26
CA THR A 11 -9.09 10.13 -0.44
C THR A 11 -8.27 10.92 0.58
N ALA A 12 -8.32 10.55 1.86
CA ALA A 12 -7.56 11.21 2.92
C ALA A 12 -6.04 11.10 2.73
N LEU A 13 -5.56 10.00 2.14
CA LEU A 13 -4.15 9.75 1.89
C LEU A 13 -3.66 10.32 0.55
N ALA A 14 -4.54 10.83 -0.31
CA ALA A 14 -4.16 11.32 -1.65
C ALA A 14 -3.19 12.50 -1.59
N ASP A 15 -3.50 13.55 -0.82
CA ASP A 15 -2.64 14.73 -0.71
C ASP A 15 -1.28 14.40 -0.06
N PRO A 16 -1.22 13.68 1.08
CA PRO A 16 0.05 13.20 1.66
C PRO A 16 0.89 12.36 0.70
N TRP A 17 0.24 11.46 -0.05
CA TRP A 17 0.89 10.62 -1.04
C TRP A 17 1.51 11.43 -2.18
N HIS A 18 0.78 12.42 -2.70
CA HIS A 18 1.28 13.31 -3.74
C HIS A 18 2.44 14.16 -3.25
N ALA A 19 2.43 14.61 -2.00
CA ALA A 19 3.54 15.35 -1.40
C ALA A 19 4.81 14.47 -1.28
N LEU A 20 4.67 13.21 -0.85
CA LEU A 20 5.81 12.28 -0.71
C LEU A 20 6.41 11.85 -2.07
N HIS A 21 5.57 11.74 -3.10
CA HIS A 21 5.98 11.33 -4.45
C HIS A 21 6.04 12.46 -5.46
N ALA A 22 5.97 13.71 -5.00
CA ALA A 22 6.21 14.86 -5.85
C ALA A 22 7.59 14.68 -6.51
N PRO A 23 7.68 14.74 -7.85
CA PRO A 23 8.96 14.61 -8.51
C PRO A 23 9.88 15.74 -8.02
N ASP A 24 11.04 15.38 -7.47
CA ASP A 24 12.09 16.34 -7.18
C ASP A 24 12.48 17.02 -8.51
N HIS A 25 12.08 18.27 -8.66
CA HIS A 25 12.37 19.09 -9.83
C HIS A 25 13.88 19.41 -9.92
N THR A 26 14.62 19.13 -8.85
CA THR A 26 16.07 19.29 -8.71
C THR A 26 16.87 18.17 -9.39
N THR A 27 16.39 16.92 -9.38
CA THR A 27 17.13 15.77 -9.92
C THR A 27 17.18 15.72 -11.44
N ARG A 28 16.41 16.57 -12.14
CA ARG A 28 16.39 16.58 -13.61
C ARG A 28 17.61 17.25 -14.25
N ARG A 29 18.43 17.98 -13.48
CA ARG A 29 19.61 18.68 -14.01
C ARG A 29 20.92 17.91 -13.92
N ASP A 30 21.00 16.89 -13.07
CA ASP A 30 22.26 16.15 -12.91
C ASP A 30 22.29 14.96 -13.85
N GLY A 31 22.95 15.19 -14.99
CA GLY A 31 23.22 14.19 -16.00
C GLY A 31 23.91 12.97 -15.41
N ALA A 32 23.17 11.86 -15.32
CA ALA A 32 23.73 10.53 -15.23
C ALA A 32 22.76 9.55 -15.89
N THR A 33 22.98 9.32 -17.18
CA THR A 33 22.41 8.21 -17.94
C THR A 33 22.88 6.88 -17.34
N ARG A 34 22.29 6.46 -16.22
CA ARG A 34 22.24 5.04 -15.88
C ARG A 34 21.27 4.38 -16.84
N ARG A 35 21.82 3.94 -17.97
CA ARG A 35 21.18 3.04 -18.93
C ARG A 35 20.97 1.69 -18.23
N ARG A 36 19.92 1.59 -17.42
CA ARG A 36 19.47 0.31 -16.84
C ARG A 36 19.03 -0.59 -18.00
N ALA A 37 19.44 -1.85 -17.93
CA ALA A 37 19.29 -2.82 -19.01
C ALA A 37 17.84 -2.87 -19.56
N PRO A 38 17.65 -2.93 -20.89
CA PRO A 38 16.35 -3.17 -21.50
C PRO A 38 15.95 -4.62 -21.18
N GLY A 39 15.01 -4.79 -20.25
CA GLY A 39 14.55 -6.12 -19.83
C GLY A 39 13.79 -6.14 -18.51
N SER A 40 14.00 -5.17 -17.61
CA SER A 40 13.11 -4.98 -16.46
C SER A 40 11.97 -4.05 -16.87
N GLY A 41 10.98 -4.60 -17.59
CA GLY A 41 9.72 -3.89 -17.83
C GLY A 41 9.28 -3.24 -16.54
N ARG A 42 9.03 -1.93 -16.58
CA ARG A 42 8.52 -1.14 -15.46
C ARG A 42 7.33 -1.89 -14.86
N LYS A 43 7.57 -2.72 -13.83
CA LYS A 43 6.49 -3.41 -13.12
C LYS A 43 5.57 -2.29 -12.68
N ALA A 44 4.31 -2.34 -13.10
CA ALA A 44 3.33 -1.31 -12.81
C ALA A 44 3.48 -0.93 -11.33
N LYS A 45 3.88 0.33 -11.08
CA LYS A 45 4.01 0.83 -9.72
C LYS A 45 2.58 0.78 -9.19
N LEU A 46 2.34 -0.01 -8.13
CA LEU A 46 1.05 -0.02 -7.46
C LEU A 46 0.63 1.44 -7.24
N ASP A 47 -0.58 1.78 -7.68
CA ASP A 47 -1.13 3.10 -7.42
C ASP A 47 -1.49 3.24 -5.94
N LEU A 48 -1.88 4.44 -5.50
CA LEU A 48 -2.21 4.65 -4.10
C LEU A 48 -3.32 3.70 -3.62
N THR A 49 -4.34 3.48 -4.46
CA THR A 49 -5.48 2.61 -4.15
C THR A 49 -5.05 1.18 -3.88
N ASP A 50 -4.25 0.59 -4.77
CA ASP A 50 -3.71 -0.77 -4.64
C ASP A 50 -2.79 -0.90 -3.43
N ARG A 51 -2.01 0.14 -3.13
CA ARG A 51 -1.12 0.18 -1.97
C ARG A 51 -1.90 0.22 -0.66
N VAL A 52 -2.94 1.05 -0.60
CA VAL A 52 -3.85 1.12 0.56
C VAL A 52 -4.59 -0.21 0.71
N LEU A 53 -5.11 -0.77 -0.39
CA LEU A 53 -5.79 -2.07 -0.37
C LEU A 53 -4.87 -3.19 0.11
N ALA A 54 -3.65 -3.30 -0.42
CA ALA A 54 -2.68 -4.29 0.02
C ALA A 54 -2.35 -4.16 1.51
N THR A 55 -2.25 -2.93 2.01
CA THR A 55 -1.96 -2.63 3.42
C THR A 55 -3.12 -2.97 4.33
N VAL A 56 -4.35 -2.68 3.92
CA VAL A 56 -5.58 -3.07 4.61
C VAL A 56 -5.70 -4.59 4.65
N LEU A 57 -5.53 -5.29 3.52
CA LEU A 57 -5.58 -6.76 3.47
C LEU A 57 -4.52 -7.41 4.36
N HIS A 58 -3.32 -6.82 4.43
CA HIS A 58 -2.28 -7.31 5.33
C HIS A 58 -2.65 -7.13 6.81
N GLN A 59 -3.10 -5.94 7.21
CA GLN A 59 -3.31 -5.58 8.61
C GLN A 59 -4.65 -6.06 9.18
N HIS A 60 -5.73 -5.91 8.42
CA HIS A 60 -7.06 -6.32 8.86
C HIS A 60 -7.25 -7.83 8.73
N LEU A 61 -6.88 -8.42 7.59
CA LEU A 61 -7.17 -9.82 7.31
C LEU A 61 -5.97 -10.75 7.55
N GLY A 62 -4.83 -10.21 7.97
CA GLY A 62 -3.63 -11.00 8.25
C GLY A 62 -3.03 -11.67 7.02
N LEU A 63 -3.33 -11.20 5.80
CA LEU A 63 -2.84 -11.87 4.58
C LEU A 63 -1.30 -11.82 4.53
N PRO A 64 -0.62 -12.95 4.28
CA PRO A 64 0.83 -12.96 4.19
C PRO A 64 1.29 -12.23 2.91
N PRO A 65 2.46 -11.55 2.93
CA PRO A 65 2.99 -10.81 1.79
C PRO A 65 3.14 -11.63 0.50
N THR A 66 3.30 -12.95 0.61
CA THR A 66 3.40 -13.87 -0.53
C THR A 66 2.08 -14.01 -1.28
N VAL A 67 0.94 -13.98 -0.59
CA VAL A 67 -0.39 -14.04 -1.21
C VAL A 67 -0.69 -12.70 -1.88
N LEU A 68 -0.42 -11.59 -1.19
CA LEU A 68 -0.58 -10.24 -1.74
C LEU A 68 0.28 -10.03 -3.00
N ALA A 69 1.52 -10.52 -3.01
CA ALA A 69 2.40 -10.42 -4.18
C ALA A 69 1.80 -11.12 -5.41
N ARG A 70 1.10 -12.25 -5.21
CA ARG A 70 0.39 -12.95 -6.29
C ARG A 70 -0.87 -12.20 -6.72
N LEU A 71 -1.66 -11.70 -5.77
CA LEU A 71 -2.90 -10.95 -6.06
C LEU A 71 -2.62 -9.70 -6.89
N PHE A 72 -1.56 -8.97 -6.55
CA PHE A 72 -1.18 -7.72 -7.22
C PHE A 72 -0.16 -7.92 -8.35
N THR A 73 0.26 -9.16 -8.64
CA THR A 73 1.26 -9.48 -9.68
C THR A 73 2.61 -8.73 -9.50
N VAL A 74 3.01 -8.47 -8.26
CA VAL A 74 4.26 -7.78 -7.88
C VAL A 74 5.22 -8.68 -7.11
N SER A 75 6.42 -8.20 -6.78
CA SER A 75 7.31 -8.96 -5.91
C SER A 75 6.89 -8.85 -4.43
N LYS A 76 7.26 -9.85 -3.63
CA LYS A 76 7.11 -9.83 -2.18
C LYS A 76 7.77 -8.61 -1.54
N ASP A 77 8.91 -8.18 -2.08
CA ASP A 77 9.63 -7.00 -1.59
C ASP A 77 8.86 -5.72 -1.89
N THR A 78 8.22 -5.61 -3.06
CA THR A 78 7.32 -4.50 -3.37
C THR A 78 6.18 -4.44 -2.37
N ILE A 79 5.55 -5.57 -2.04
CA ILE A 79 4.50 -5.61 -1.00
C ILE A 79 5.03 -5.13 0.35
N ARG A 80 6.17 -5.66 0.82
CA ARG A 80 6.75 -5.26 2.12
C ARG A 80 7.05 -3.77 2.18
N GLN A 81 7.65 -3.23 1.12
CA GLN A 81 7.95 -1.81 1.02
C GLN A 81 6.68 -0.97 1.04
N THR A 82 5.72 -1.31 0.18
CA THR A 82 4.44 -0.61 0.06
C THR A 82 3.66 -0.61 1.38
N THR A 83 3.55 -1.76 2.04
CA THR A 83 2.82 -1.86 3.31
C THR A 83 3.50 -1.07 4.42
N GLY A 84 4.83 -1.03 4.46
CA GLY A 84 5.58 -0.18 5.40
C GLY A 84 5.35 1.31 5.15
N GLU A 85 5.43 1.74 3.89
CA GLU A 85 5.25 3.14 3.46
C GLU A 85 3.84 3.66 3.77
N ILE A 86 2.81 2.90 3.41
CA ILE A 86 1.43 3.27 3.71
C ILE A 86 1.17 3.24 5.21
N ARG A 87 1.68 2.25 5.95
CA ARG A 87 1.52 2.22 7.42
C ARG A 87 2.12 3.47 8.06
N GLN A 88 3.33 3.84 7.66
CA GLN A 88 3.98 5.05 8.14
C GLN A 88 3.16 6.30 7.80
N LEU A 89 2.65 6.40 6.58
CA LEU A 89 1.80 7.53 6.16
C LEU A 89 0.53 7.60 7.00
N MET A 90 -0.12 6.46 7.24
CA MET A 90 -1.31 6.36 8.08
C MET A 90 -1.02 6.79 9.53
N ASP A 91 0.08 6.31 10.12
CA ASP A 91 0.52 6.68 11.47
C ASP A 91 0.79 8.18 11.59
N GLN A 92 1.42 8.80 10.58
CA GLN A 92 1.71 10.24 10.54
C GLN A 92 0.44 11.10 10.49
N HIS A 93 -0.63 10.59 9.87
CA HIS A 93 -1.91 11.30 9.72
C HIS A 93 -3.00 10.83 10.70
N GLY A 94 -2.63 10.05 11.73
CA GLY A 94 -3.55 9.63 12.80
C GLY A 94 -4.57 8.57 12.38
N HIS A 95 -4.34 7.86 11.28
CA HIS A 95 -5.20 6.77 10.83
C HIS A 95 -4.67 5.44 11.35
N GLN A 96 -5.33 4.85 12.34
CA GLN A 96 -5.00 3.50 12.82
C GLN A 96 -6.08 2.52 12.34
N LEU A 97 -5.64 1.48 11.63
CA LEU A 97 -6.51 0.36 11.29
C LEU A 97 -6.51 -0.59 12.49
N ALA A 98 -7.63 -0.66 13.20
CA ALA A 98 -7.82 -1.71 14.19
C ALA A 98 -7.69 -3.06 13.47
N PRO A 99 -6.89 -4.02 13.98
CA PRO A 99 -6.90 -5.37 13.41
C PRO A 99 -8.34 -5.86 13.35
N ALA A 100 -8.71 -6.68 12.36
CA ALA A 100 -10.03 -7.28 12.39
C ALA A 100 -10.09 -8.14 13.66
N VAL A 101 -10.65 -7.58 14.72
CA VAL A 101 -11.18 -8.34 15.83
C VAL A 101 -12.16 -9.26 15.16
N ALA A 102 -11.75 -10.53 15.03
CA ALA A 102 -12.62 -11.60 14.65
C ALA A 102 -13.69 -11.67 15.74
N HIS A 103 -14.73 -10.86 15.62
CA HIS A 103 -16.05 -11.16 16.14
C HIS A 103 -16.60 -12.34 15.31
N LEU A 104 -15.86 -13.45 15.29
CA LEU A 104 -16.46 -14.75 15.18
C LEU A 104 -16.98 -15.04 16.58
N THR A 105 -18.03 -14.32 16.99
CA THR A 105 -18.91 -14.80 18.05
C THR A 105 -19.48 -16.09 17.51
N ILE A 106 -18.79 -17.20 17.80
CA ILE A 106 -19.40 -18.51 17.82
C ILE A 106 -20.38 -18.43 19.01
N SER A 107 -21.57 -17.88 18.76
CA SER A 107 -22.74 -18.23 19.55
C SER A 107 -22.95 -19.73 19.32
N HIS A 108 -22.30 -20.53 20.15
CA HIS A 108 -22.73 -21.90 20.38
C HIS A 108 -23.99 -21.79 21.24
N ASP A 109 -25.11 -21.49 20.58
CA ASP A 109 -26.43 -21.78 21.14
C ASP A 109 -26.81 -23.19 20.67
N ARG A 110 -26.61 -24.16 21.56
CA ARG A 110 -27.53 -25.26 21.83
C ARG A 110 -27.01 -26.19 22.91
#